data_AF-A0A353ZYI6-F1
#
_entry.id   AF-A0A353ZYI6-F1
#
_cell.length_a   1.000
_cell.length_b   1.000
_cell.length_c   1.000
_cell.angle_alpha   90.00
_cell.angle_beta   90.00
_cell.angle_gamma   90.00
#
_symmetry.space_group_name_H-M   'P 1'
#
loop_
_entity.id
_entity.type
_entity.pdbx_description
1 polymer ?
#
loop_
_entity_poly.entity_id
_entity_poly.type
_entity_poly.pdbx_seq_one_letter_code
_entity_poly.pdbx_strand_id
1 'polypeptide(L)'
;MFITAAVLFICGCSVPPPKSTMERVIVSHFESGPYKVIEIVIGNISPIPAGEKQYMGTEGYVVNIPSITLEFLRDIGEPWNYKKGHYMTFHDGTVRIKKRSGKSEEWLIVDITGIPVL
;
A
#
# COMPACT_ATOMS: atom_id res chain seq x y z
N MET A 1 -48.72 -12.89 -16.57
CA MET A 1 -47.69 -13.94 -16.39
C MET A 1 -46.34 -13.22 -16.41
N PHE A 2 -45.81 -12.96 -15.22
CA PHE A 2 -44.61 -12.12 -15.03
C PHE A 2 -43.37 -13.01 -15.08
N ILE A 3 -42.43 -12.69 -15.98
CA ILE A 3 -41.05 -13.17 -15.89
C ILE A 3 -40.15 -11.96 -16.11
N THR A 4 -39.98 -11.16 -15.05
CA THR A 4 -38.91 -10.19 -14.95
C THR A 4 -37.61 -10.95 -14.73
N ALA A 5 -36.83 -11.12 -15.79
CA ALA A 5 -35.48 -11.65 -15.73
C ALA A 5 -34.59 -10.64 -14.99
N ALA A 6 -34.27 -10.93 -13.73
CA ALA A 6 -33.25 -10.20 -12.98
C ALA A 6 -31.87 -10.57 -13.55
N VAL A 7 -31.34 -9.74 -14.43
CA VAL A 7 -29.95 -9.81 -14.89
C VAL A 7 -29.08 -9.37 -13.70
N LEU A 8 -28.63 -10.34 -12.92
CA LEU A 8 -27.56 -10.17 -11.92
C LEU A 8 -26.28 -9.84 -12.68
N PHE A 9 -26.00 -8.54 -12.81
CA PHE A 9 -24.68 -8.02 -13.17
C PHE A 9 -23.71 -8.40 -12.03
N ILE A 10 -23.07 -9.56 -12.17
CA ILE A 10 -21.90 -9.92 -11.36
C ILE A 10 -20.74 -9.08 -11.91
N CYS A 11 -20.72 -7.79 -11.57
CA CYS A 11 -19.48 -7.04 -11.62
C CYS A 11 -18.52 -7.79 -10.71
N GLY A 12 -17.48 -8.40 -11.29
CA GLY A 12 -16.38 -9.01 -10.57
C GLY A 12 -15.62 -7.92 -9.79
N CYS A 13 -16.22 -7.46 -8.70
CA CYS A 13 -15.57 -6.65 -7.70
C CYS A 13 -14.61 -7.60 -6.98
N SER A 14 -13.35 -7.61 -7.42
CA SER A 14 -12.27 -8.18 -6.61
C SER A 14 -12.36 -7.52 -5.23
N VAL A 15 -12.69 -8.31 -4.21
CA VAL A 15 -12.85 -7.79 -2.85
C VAL A 15 -11.49 -7.28 -2.41
N PRO A 16 -11.38 -6.01 -1.98
CA PRO A 16 -10.11 -5.47 -1.54
C PRO A 16 -9.56 -6.30 -0.37
N PRO A 17 -8.24 -6.49 -0.30
CA PRO A 17 -7.63 -7.22 0.79
C PRO A 17 -7.90 -6.50 2.13
N PRO A 18 -7.90 -7.23 3.25
CA PRO A 18 -8.09 -6.64 4.57
C PRO A 18 -7.06 -5.54 4.85
N LYS A 19 -7.48 -4.47 5.55
CA LYS A 19 -6.59 -3.37 5.97
C LYS A 19 -5.36 -3.88 6.72
N SER A 20 -5.54 -4.84 7.62
CA SER A 20 -4.46 -5.44 8.41
C SER A 20 -3.43 -6.18 7.54
N THR A 21 -3.85 -6.75 6.41
CA THR A 21 -2.93 -7.36 5.45
C THR A 21 -2.09 -6.29 4.77
N MET A 22 -2.72 -5.20 4.31
CA MET A 22 -1.98 -4.10 3.67
C MET A 22 -1.03 -3.41 4.65
N GLU A 23 -1.48 -3.16 5.87
CA GLU A 23 -0.67 -2.59 6.95
C GLU A 23 0.59 -3.42 7.18
N ARG A 24 0.45 -4.74 7.34
CA ARG A 24 1.58 -5.65 7.53
C ARG A 24 2.59 -5.59 6.39
N VAL A 25 2.10 -5.55 5.15
CA VAL A 25 2.96 -5.47 3.96
C VAL A 25 3.74 -4.16 3.95
N ILE A 26 3.07 -3.05 4.26
CA ILE A 26 3.69 -1.71 4.31
C ILE A 26 4.71 -1.64 5.44
N VAL A 27 4.34 -2.06 6.66
CA VAL A 27 5.23 -2.07 7.83
C VAL A 27 6.46 -2.93 7.55
N SER A 28 6.27 -4.16 7.06
CA SER A 28 7.38 -5.06 6.74
C SER A 28 8.33 -4.48 5.70
N HIS A 29 7.84 -3.68 4.75
CA HIS A 29 8.69 -3.01 3.78
C HIS A 29 9.59 -1.97 4.44
N PHE A 30 9.03 -1.06 5.24
CA PHE A 30 9.83 -0.04 5.94
C PHE A 30 10.81 -0.66 6.94
N GLU A 31 10.37 -1.68 7.69
CA GLU A 31 11.19 -2.38 8.69
C GLU A 31 12.25 -3.30 8.09
N SER A 32 12.13 -3.67 6.81
CA SER A 32 13.23 -4.32 6.08
C SER A 32 14.38 -3.35 5.77
N GLY A 33 14.12 -2.05 5.85
CA GLY A 33 15.06 -0.96 5.63
C GLY A 33 15.61 -0.36 6.94
N PRO A 34 16.09 0.89 6.90
CA PRO A 34 16.65 1.57 8.06
C PRO A 34 15.60 2.23 8.98
N TYR A 35 14.35 1.77 8.94
CA TYR A 35 13.23 2.40 9.62
C TYR A 35 12.57 1.44 10.60
N LYS A 36 11.94 2.00 11.63
CA LYS A 36 10.96 1.31 12.45
C LYS A 36 9.64 2.07 12.37
N VAL A 37 8.54 1.36 12.12
CA VAL A 37 7.23 2.01 12.07
C VAL A 37 6.69 2.15 13.49
N ILE A 38 6.48 3.38 13.92
CA ILE A 38 5.96 3.70 15.25
C ILE A 38 4.44 3.77 15.24
N GLU A 39 3.90 4.37 14.18
CA GLU A 39 2.47 4.54 13.97
C GLU A 39 2.19 4.54 12.48
N ILE A 40 1.08 3.95 12.08
CA ILE A 40 0.60 4.00 10.71
C ILE A 40 -0.93 4.05 10.72
N VAL A 41 -1.49 4.95 9.93
CA VAL A 41 -2.93 5.02 9.69
C VAL A 41 -3.19 4.53 8.28
N ILE A 42 -3.97 3.45 8.15
CA ILE A 42 -4.41 2.92 6.86
C ILE A 42 -5.76 3.52 6.48
N GLY A 43 -5.72 4.36 5.45
CA GLY A 43 -6.88 5.02 4.87
C GLY A 43 -7.69 4.10 3.95
N ASN A 44 -8.09 4.67 2.81
CA ASN A 44 -8.87 3.96 1.79
C ASN A 44 -7.98 2.98 1.01
N ILE A 45 -8.55 1.84 0.62
CA ILE A 45 -7.92 0.84 -0.26
C ILE A 45 -8.79 0.75 -1.50
N SER A 46 -8.23 1.10 -2.65
CA SER A 46 -8.95 1.12 -3.94
C SER A 46 -8.22 0.31 -4.98
N PRO A 47 -8.93 -0.34 -5.92
CA PRO A 47 -8.26 -1.03 -7.02
C PRO A 47 -7.46 -0.04 -7.86
N ILE A 48 -6.31 -0.48 -8.40
CA ILE A 48 -5.55 0.32 -9.36
C ILE A 48 -6.43 0.67 -10.57
N PRO A 49 -6.43 1.93 -11.05
CA PRO A 49 -7.23 2.36 -12.20
C PRO A 49 -7.01 1.48 -13.43
N ALA A 50 -8.07 1.23 -14.19
CA ALA A 50 -8.05 0.30 -15.33
C ALA A 50 -7.03 0.69 -16.43
N GLY A 51 -6.77 1.99 -16.63
CA GLY A 51 -5.74 2.48 -17.55
C GLY A 51 -4.31 2.07 -17.16
N GLU A 52 -4.06 1.81 -15.88
CA GLU A 52 -2.78 1.31 -15.39
C GLU A 52 -2.74 -0.24 -15.36
N LYS A 53 -3.89 -0.92 -15.40
CA LYS A 53 -3.96 -2.40 -15.39
C LYS A 53 -3.33 -3.05 -16.63
N GLN A 54 -3.29 -2.33 -17.77
CA GLN A 54 -2.74 -2.83 -19.03
C GLN A 54 -1.27 -3.24 -18.95
N TYR A 55 -0.50 -2.67 -18.01
CA TYR A 55 0.91 -3.03 -17.80
C TYR A 55 1.12 -4.12 -16.74
N MET A 56 0.11 -4.48 -15.96
CA MET A 56 0.34 -5.18 -14.69
C MET A 56 -0.19 -6.61 -14.60
N GLY A 57 -1.22 -7.00 -15.37
CA GLY A 57 -1.74 -8.39 -15.46
C GLY A 57 -2.28 -9.04 -14.17
N THR A 58 -1.92 -8.54 -12.99
CA THR A 58 -2.31 -9.05 -11.68
C THR A 58 -3.13 -8.03 -10.90
N GLU A 59 -3.90 -8.55 -9.95
CA GLU A 59 -4.69 -7.77 -9.00
C GLU A 59 -3.79 -6.81 -8.20
N GLY A 60 -4.16 -5.53 -8.17
CA GLY A 60 -3.40 -4.50 -7.49
C GLY A 60 -4.28 -3.41 -6.92
N TYR A 61 -3.79 -2.81 -5.84
CA TYR A 61 -4.49 -1.84 -5.02
C TYR A 61 -3.62 -0.63 -4.73
N VAL A 62 -4.30 0.51 -4.59
CA VAL A 62 -3.76 1.77 -4.10
C VAL A 62 -4.24 1.90 -2.65
N VAL A 63 -3.29 2.04 -1.72
CA VAL A 63 -3.53 2.22 -0.30
C VAL A 63 -3.16 3.64 0.07
N ASN A 64 -4.14 4.41 0.54
CA ASN A 64 -3.89 5.73 1.07
C ASN A 64 -3.39 5.63 2.51
N ILE A 65 -2.34 6.38 2.83
CA ILE A 65 -1.73 6.47 4.16
C ILE A 65 -1.86 7.92 4.64
N PRO A 66 -2.95 8.27 5.36
CA PRO A 66 -3.13 9.61 5.91
C PRO A 66 -1.98 10.05 6.82
N SER A 67 -1.40 9.13 7.59
CA SER A 67 -0.19 9.38 8.36
C SER A 67 0.64 8.12 8.58
N ILE A 68 1.95 8.29 8.63
CA ILE A 68 2.90 7.26 9.08
C ILE A 68 4.05 7.93 9.83
N THR A 69 4.36 7.41 11.01
CA THR A 69 5.50 7.85 11.83
C THR A 69 6.60 6.82 11.80
N LEU A 70 7.78 7.23 11.34
CA LEU A 70 8.98 6.40 11.24
C LEU A 70 10.03 6.85 12.24
N GLU A 71 10.68 5.89 12.90
CA GLU A 71 11.91 6.08 13.64
C GLU A 71 13.10 5.67 12.76
N PHE A 72 14.12 6.52 12.66
CA PHE A 72 15.34 6.19 11.91
C PHE A 72 16.29 5.36 12.76
N LEU A 73 16.64 4.15 12.30
CA LEU A 73 17.49 3.22 13.05
C LEU A 73 18.99 3.46 12.84
N ARG A 74 19.35 4.31 11.88
CA ARG A 74 20.72 4.76 11.60
C ARG A 74 20.72 6.23 11.19
N ASP A 75 21.89 6.86 11.28
CA ASP A 75 22.10 8.18 10.70
C ASP A 75 21.94 8.10 9.17
N ILE A 76 21.19 9.06 8.62
CA ILE A 76 20.97 9.25 7.19
C ILE A 76 21.69 10.52 6.79
N GLY A 77 22.54 10.42 5.77
CA GLY A 77 23.29 11.56 5.24
C GLY A 77 22.44 12.49 4.37
N GLU A 78 23.10 13.27 3.53
CA GLU A 78 22.44 14.20 2.62
C GLU A 78 21.47 13.49 1.64
N PRO A 79 20.37 14.17 1.24
CA PRO A 79 20.03 15.57 1.53
C PRO A 79 19.33 15.78 2.88
N TRP A 80 18.99 14.70 3.59
CA TRP A 80 18.04 14.76 4.70
C TRP A 80 18.67 14.90 6.08
N ASN A 81 19.89 14.41 6.28
CA ASN A 81 20.68 14.58 7.51
C ASN A 81 19.97 14.15 8.81
N TYR A 82 19.18 13.07 8.77
CA TYR A 82 18.48 12.54 9.95
C TYR A 82 19.41 11.76 10.87
N LYS A 83 19.16 11.87 12.17
CA LYS A 83 19.90 11.15 13.21
C LYS A 83 19.17 9.89 13.64
N LYS A 84 19.93 8.87 14.04
CA LYS A 84 19.39 7.69 14.69
C LYS A 84 18.49 8.08 15.89
N GLY A 85 17.34 7.44 16.00
CA GLY A 85 16.33 7.68 17.03
C GLY A 85 15.47 8.92 16.78
N HIS A 86 15.68 9.64 15.66
CA HIS A 86 14.77 10.71 15.26
C HIS A 86 13.46 10.13 14.75
N TYR A 87 12.36 10.83 14.99
CA TYR A 87 11.02 10.47 14.57
C TYR A 87 10.53 11.45 13.52
N MET A 88 9.94 10.94 12.45
CA MET A 88 9.27 11.76 11.46
C MET A 88 7.92 11.21 11.09
N THR A 89 6.94 12.11 11.05
CA THR A 89 5.60 11.80 10.56
C THR A 89 5.45 12.34 9.15
N PHE A 90 5.05 11.46 8.25
CA PHE A 90 4.68 11.79 6.88
C PHE A 90 3.16 11.73 6.75
N HIS A 91 2.62 12.61 5.92
CA HIS A 91 1.19 12.73 5.68
C HIS A 91 0.89 12.56 4.19
N ASP A 92 -0.36 12.19 3.90
CA ASP A 92 -0.88 12.08 2.53
C ASP A 92 -0.05 11.14 1.63
N GLY A 93 0.46 10.06 2.23
CA GLY A 93 1.19 9.01 1.54
C GLY A 93 0.26 8.12 0.71
N THR A 94 0.80 7.55 -0.36
CA THR A 94 0.09 6.55 -1.17
C THR A 94 1.03 5.40 -1.49
N VAL A 95 0.56 4.17 -1.31
CA VAL A 95 1.33 2.96 -1.62
C VAL A 95 0.58 2.13 -2.65
N ARG A 96 1.26 1.79 -3.74
CA ARG A 96 0.74 0.88 -4.75
C ARG A 96 1.24 -0.53 -4.45
N ILE A 97 0.31 -1.44 -4.24
CA ILE A 97 0.60 -2.83 -3.87
C ILE A 97 -0.02 -3.76 -4.91
N LYS A 98 0.72 -4.80 -5.30
CA LYS A 98 0.23 -5.83 -6.21
C LYS A 98 0.38 -7.21 -5.63
N LYS A 99 -0.50 -8.10 -6.06
CA LYS A 99 -0.34 -9.52 -5.87
C LYS A 99 0.75 -10.05 -6.81
N ARG A 100 1.71 -10.80 -6.26
CA ARG A 100 2.74 -11.47 -7.06
C ARG A 100 2.12 -12.62 -7.84
N SER A 101 2.40 -12.70 -9.15
CA SER A 101 1.92 -13.79 -10.00
C SER A 101 2.35 -15.15 -9.45
N GLY A 102 1.41 -16.10 -9.38
CA GLY A 102 1.70 -17.49 -9.00
C GLY A 102 1.76 -17.80 -7.51
N LYS A 103 1.60 -16.80 -6.62
CA LYS A 103 1.47 -17.02 -5.17
C LYS A 103 0.32 -16.21 -4.61
N SER A 104 -0.68 -16.90 -4.03
CA SER A 104 -1.94 -16.27 -3.61
C SER A 104 -1.84 -15.32 -2.41
N GLU A 105 -0.70 -15.29 -1.72
CA GLU A 105 -0.50 -14.61 -0.43
C GLU A 105 0.63 -13.57 -0.45
N GLU A 106 1.44 -13.52 -1.52
CA GLU A 106 2.58 -12.59 -1.59
C GLU A 106 2.18 -11.28 -2.25
N TRP A 107 2.26 -10.20 -1.48
CA TRP A 107 2.05 -8.83 -1.93
C TRP A 107 3.38 -8.11 -2.11
N LEU A 108 3.48 -7.30 -3.16
CA LEU A 108 4.66 -6.55 -3.51
C LEU A 108 4.32 -5.06 -3.59
N ILE A 109 5.08 -4.24 -2.87
CA ILE A 109 5.02 -2.79 -3.02
C ILE A 109 5.72 -2.42 -4.32
N VAL A 110 4.99 -1.74 -5.18
CA VAL A 110 5.45 -1.31 -6.51
C VAL A 110 5.96 0.12 -6.47
N ASP A 111 5.28 0.96 -5.70
CA ASP A 111 5.55 2.39 -5.64
C ASP A 111 5.06 2.97 -4.32
N ILE A 112 5.77 3.98 -3.84
CA ILE A 112 5.45 4.75 -2.62
C ILE A 112 5.57 6.23 -2.99
N THR A 113 4.49 6.98 -2.85
CA THR A 113 4.45 8.43 -3.07
C THR A 113 4.15 9.14 -1.76
N GLY A 114 4.70 10.35 -1.57
CA GLY A 114 4.44 11.18 -0.38
C GLY A 114 5.20 10.77 0.88
N ILE A 115 5.88 9.63 0.86
CA ILE A 115 6.76 9.17 1.93
C ILE A 115 8.15 8.97 1.30
N PRO A 116 9.13 9.85 1.55
CA PRO A 116 10.48 9.71 1.01
C PRO A 116 11.13 8.46 1.60
N VAL A 117 11.23 7.42 0.77
CA VAL A 117 11.98 6.20 1.04
C VAL A 117 13.41 6.35 0.52
N LEU A 118 14.38 5.78 1.26
CA LEU A 118 15.82 5.78 0.94
C LEU A 118 16.30 4.37 0.66
#